data_AF-A0A819QAW1-F1
#
_entry.id   AF-A0A819QAW1-F1
#
_cell.length_a   1.000
_cell.length_b   1.000
_cell.length_c   1.000
_cell.angle_alpha   90.00
_cell.angle_beta   90.00
_cell.angle_gamma   90.00
#
_symmetry.space_group_name_H-M   'P 1'
#
loop_
_entity.id
_entity.type
_entity.pdbx_description
1 polymer ?
#
loop_
_entity_poly.entity_id
_entity_poly.type
_entity_poly.pdbx_seq_one_letter_code
_entity_poly.pdbx_strand_id
1 'polypeptide(L)'
;MASSKCSIDGCKRNSDALCDHCKSQLCTKHFIEHVKLVNNELPALSDEINSIVDKLQQRDLTRYVFEQIEQWREESHRRIDEICDEKKQQLKIEIDQNINNHMKKLRELGQEVKELIDEGDASFKQIENIKNSIEKCGEQCKQFEISDYFRLNFKAVNFEITLLHHELFTGGGTLLSVEHQLKLNEFYGIEGQKWTLVYKATRDGFSGSDFHRCCDNQGPTITVIRSTEGGYLFGGYTSVSWNPVESYVHDCNDPCLFTLINPHEISPTKYSVQVPVYSIYAGTNYGPTFGGGHDLYVSNNSQTNRDNYFNFPHSYTDTTDRGAVTFTGEKNFQPSDIEVYRLMQA
;
A
#
# COMPACT_ATOMS: atom_id res chain seq x y z
N MET A 1 61.97 -26.44 -22.93
CA MET A 1 60.53 -26.40 -22.55
C MET A 1 59.81 -27.38 -23.45
N ALA A 2 59.13 -28.38 -22.89
CA ALA A 2 58.45 -29.41 -23.68
C ALA A 2 57.32 -28.75 -24.47
N SER A 3 57.40 -28.81 -25.80
CA SER A 3 56.33 -28.35 -26.67
C SER A 3 55.11 -29.25 -26.44
N SER A 4 54.06 -28.72 -25.82
CA SER A 4 52.83 -29.48 -25.64
C SER A 4 52.12 -29.65 -26.98
N LYS A 5 51.45 -30.78 -27.16
CA LYS A 5 50.69 -31.09 -28.39
C LYS A 5 49.29 -30.47 -28.32
N CYS A 6 48.75 -30.12 -29.48
CA CYS A 6 47.36 -29.67 -29.59
C CYS A 6 46.41 -30.75 -29.05
N SER A 7 45.44 -30.34 -28.21
CA SER A 7 44.48 -31.22 -27.53
C SER A 7 43.41 -31.83 -28.46
N ILE A 8 43.26 -31.33 -29.69
CA ILE A 8 42.36 -31.92 -30.69
C ILE A 8 42.93 -33.23 -31.22
N ASP A 9 42.14 -34.30 -31.12
CA ASP A 9 42.52 -35.64 -31.57
C ASP A 9 42.82 -35.67 -33.08
N GLY A 10 43.86 -36.40 -33.47
CA GLY A 10 44.38 -36.43 -34.84
C GLY A 10 45.21 -35.20 -35.27
N CYS A 11 45.35 -34.16 -34.43
CA CYS A 11 46.20 -33.01 -34.74
C CYS A 11 47.68 -33.31 -34.48
N LYS A 12 48.53 -33.12 -35.50
CA LYS A 12 49.99 -33.31 -35.38
C LYS A 12 50.75 -32.03 -34.98
N ARG A 13 50.06 -30.91 -34.77
CA ARG A 13 50.68 -29.60 -34.46
C ARG A 13 50.91 -29.46 -32.96
N ASN A 14 51.91 -28.65 -32.62
CA ASN A 14 52.13 -28.21 -31.25
C ASN A 14 51.06 -27.18 -30.86
N SER A 15 50.79 -27.06 -29.56
CA SER A 15 49.93 -26.01 -29.04
C SER A 15 50.68 -24.68 -29.07
N ASP A 16 49.99 -23.64 -29.53
CA ASP A 16 50.49 -22.26 -29.58
C ASP A 16 49.67 -21.34 -28.65
N ALA A 17 48.50 -21.79 -28.19
CA ALA A 17 47.57 -21.03 -27.36
C ALA A 17 46.84 -21.92 -26.35
N LEU A 18 46.62 -21.39 -25.14
CA LEU A 18 45.75 -21.98 -24.12
C LEU A 18 44.42 -21.21 -24.12
N CYS A 19 43.30 -21.91 -24.28
CA CYS A 19 41.99 -21.29 -24.12
C CYS A 19 41.69 -21.11 -22.62
N ASP A 20 41.52 -19.87 -22.17
CA ASP A 20 41.25 -19.61 -20.75
C ASP A 20 39.86 -20.07 -20.29
N HIS A 21 38.92 -20.19 -21.21
CA HIS A 21 37.54 -20.62 -20.93
C HIS A 21 37.46 -22.12 -20.63
N CYS A 22 38.07 -22.98 -21.45
CA CYS A 22 37.99 -24.44 -21.33
C CYS A 22 39.33 -25.11 -20.97
N LYS A 23 40.37 -24.31 -20.71
CA LYS A 23 41.75 -24.73 -20.39
C LYS A 23 42.38 -25.70 -21.41
N SER A 24 41.86 -25.73 -22.64
CA SER A 24 42.37 -26.58 -23.72
C SER A 24 43.58 -25.96 -24.40
N GLN A 25 44.61 -26.77 -24.66
CA GLN A 25 45.84 -26.36 -25.32
C GLN A 25 45.73 -26.60 -26.83
N LEU A 26 45.54 -25.54 -27.61
CA LEU A 26 45.20 -25.63 -29.03
C LEU A 26 46.34 -25.07 -29.89
N CYS A 27 46.52 -25.62 -31.09
CA CYS A 27 47.32 -24.96 -32.12
C CYS A 27 46.55 -23.76 -32.68
N THR A 28 47.25 -22.81 -33.30
CA THR A 28 46.64 -21.57 -33.82
C THR A 28 45.39 -21.82 -34.69
N LYS A 29 45.40 -22.85 -35.55
CA LYS A 29 44.25 -23.20 -36.41
C LYS A 29 43.02 -23.63 -35.60
N HIS A 30 43.20 -24.59 -34.69
CA HIS A 30 42.11 -25.11 -33.88
C HIS A 30 41.64 -24.11 -32.82
N PHE A 31 42.51 -23.21 -32.37
CA PHE A 31 42.12 -22.10 -31.50
C PHE A 31 41.17 -21.14 -32.24
N ILE A 32 41.47 -20.79 -33.50
CA ILE A 32 40.58 -19.97 -34.33
C ILE A 32 39.25 -20.67 -34.58
N GLU A 33 39.25 -21.97 -34.89
CA GLU A 33 38.02 -22.76 -35.08
C GLU A 33 37.21 -22.88 -33.77
N HIS A 34 37.88 -23.03 -32.63
CA HIS A 34 37.26 -23.07 -31.31
C HIS A 34 36.58 -21.73 -30.95
N VAL A 35 37.27 -20.61 -31.17
CA VAL A 35 36.69 -19.27 -30.98
C VAL A 35 35.53 -19.01 -31.95
N LYS A 36 35.60 -19.51 -33.18
CA LYS A 36 34.49 -19.44 -34.14
C LYS A 36 33.25 -20.18 -33.64
N LEU A 37 33.41 -21.33 -32.98
CA LEU A 37 32.28 -22.08 -32.42
C LEU A 37 31.55 -21.29 -31.33
N VAL A 38 32.28 -20.61 -30.44
CA VAL A 38 31.69 -19.74 -29.42
C VAL A 38 31.01 -18.53 -30.07
N ASN A 39 31.64 -17.92 -31.09
CA ASN A 39 31.05 -16.80 -31.82
C ASN A 39 29.80 -17.18 -32.65
N ASN A 40 29.56 -18.47 -32.90
CA ASN A 40 28.34 -18.93 -33.58
C ASN A 40 27.10 -18.84 -32.68
N GLU A 41 27.25 -18.61 -31.37
CA GLU A 41 26.12 -18.35 -30.46
C GLU A 41 25.63 -16.89 -30.52
N LEU A 42 26.48 -15.96 -30.99
CA LEU A 42 26.14 -14.53 -31.05
C LEU A 42 24.92 -14.21 -31.93
N PRO A 43 24.72 -14.82 -33.12
CA PRO A 43 23.51 -14.61 -33.91
C PRO A 43 22.23 -15.01 -33.16
N ALA A 44 22.23 -16.15 -32.46
CA ALA A 44 21.07 -16.60 -31.69
C ALA A 44 20.75 -15.64 -30.53
N LEU A 45 21.76 -15.16 -29.82
CA LEU A 45 21.59 -14.12 -28.79
C LEU A 45 21.07 -12.80 -29.37
N SER A 46 21.52 -12.42 -30.57
CA SER A 46 21.01 -11.25 -31.27
C SER A 46 19.54 -11.42 -31.64
N ASP A 47 19.13 -12.61 -32.09
CA ASP A 47 17.74 -12.92 -32.41
C ASP A 47 16.86 -12.93 -31.15
N GLU A 48 17.37 -13.44 -30.03
CA GLU A 48 16.70 -13.36 -28.73
C GLU A 48 16.51 -11.92 -28.27
N ILE A 49 17.55 -11.08 -28.36
CA ILE A 49 17.47 -9.64 -28.05
C ILE A 49 16.43 -8.97 -28.95
N ASN A 50 16.45 -9.21 -30.26
CA ASN A 50 15.50 -8.63 -31.20
C ASN A 50 14.06 -9.08 -30.88
N SER A 51 13.85 -10.36 -30.53
CA SER A 51 12.55 -10.85 -30.09
C SER A 51 12.05 -10.17 -28.82
N ILE A 52 12.94 -9.89 -27.86
CA ILE A 52 12.62 -9.14 -26.64
C ILE A 52 12.27 -7.69 -26.99
N VAL A 53 13.04 -7.04 -27.85
CA VAL A 53 12.79 -5.67 -28.33
C VAL A 53 11.43 -5.58 -29.02
N ASP A 54 11.12 -6.50 -29.94
CA ASP A 54 9.82 -6.57 -30.63
C ASP A 54 8.67 -6.75 -29.63
N LYS A 55 8.83 -7.64 -28.64
CA LYS A 55 7.83 -7.85 -27.58
C LYS A 55 7.65 -6.60 -26.70
N LEU A 56 8.71 -5.85 -26.44
CA LEU A 56 8.64 -4.60 -25.67
C LEU A 56 7.98 -3.48 -26.49
N GLN A 57 8.28 -3.38 -27.79
CA GLN A 57 7.67 -2.40 -28.69
C GLN A 57 6.20 -2.70 -28.98
N GLN A 58 5.79 -3.96 -28.99
CA GLN A 58 4.39 -4.37 -29.18
C GLN A 58 3.54 -4.24 -27.90
N ARG A 59 4.16 -4.09 -26.73
CA ARG A 59 3.43 -3.82 -25.49
C ARG A 59 2.98 -2.36 -25.46
N ASP A 60 1.79 -2.13 -25.98
CA ASP A 60 1.06 -0.89 -25.71
C ASP A 60 0.54 -0.91 -24.26
N LEU A 61 1.45 -0.62 -23.32
CA LEU A 61 1.13 -0.48 -21.90
C LEU A 61 0.14 0.66 -21.65
N THR A 62 0.03 1.62 -22.59
CA THR A 62 -0.89 2.75 -22.46
C THR A 62 -2.32 2.34 -22.74
N ARG A 63 -2.56 1.36 -23.61
CA ARG A 63 -3.91 0.87 -23.93
C ARG A 63 -4.70 0.45 -22.70
N TYR A 64 -4.13 -0.41 -21.85
CA TYR A 64 -4.84 -0.86 -20.64
C TYR A 64 -5.13 0.29 -19.68
N VAL A 65 -4.14 1.15 -19.44
CA VAL A 65 -4.29 2.32 -18.55
C VAL A 65 -5.35 3.29 -19.09
N PHE A 66 -5.36 3.52 -20.40
CA PHE A 66 -6.36 4.38 -21.05
C PHE A 66 -7.76 3.77 -21.01
N GLU A 67 -7.91 2.47 -21.21
CA GLU A 67 -9.19 1.77 -21.04
C GLU A 67 -9.72 1.92 -19.61
N GLN A 68 -8.85 1.84 -18.58
CA GLN A 68 -9.25 2.08 -17.19
C GLN A 68 -9.62 3.55 -16.92
N ILE A 69 -8.91 4.51 -17.51
CA ILE A 69 -9.23 5.94 -17.39
C ILE A 69 -10.59 6.25 -18.01
N GLU A 70 -10.88 5.71 -19.20
CA GLU A 70 -12.18 5.92 -19.83
C GLU A 70 -13.32 5.25 -19.04
N GLN A 71 -13.10 4.05 -18.49
CA GLN A 71 -14.08 3.41 -17.61
C GLN A 71 -14.37 4.27 -16.36
N TRP A 72 -13.32 4.78 -15.70
CA TRP A 72 -13.48 5.68 -14.56
C TRP A 72 -14.22 6.96 -14.93
N ARG A 73 -13.93 7.53 -16.11
CA ARG A 73 -14.58 8.74 -16.63
C ARG A 73 -16.08 8.50 -16.86
N GLU A 74 -16.45 7.42 -17.53
CA GLU A 74 -17.85 7.06 -17.78
C GLU A 74 -18.62 6.83 -16.47
N GLU A 75 -18.03 6.08 -15.55
CA GLU A 75 -18.64 5.80 -14.24
C GLU A 75 -18.78 7.06 -13.38
N SER A 76 -17.79 7.95 -13.41
CA SER A 76 -17.82 9.22 -12.69
C SER A 76 -18.92 10.14 -13.23
N HIS A 77 -19.07 10.24 -14.55
CA HIS A 77 -20.18 11.01 -15.14
C HIS A 77 -21.54 10.46 -14.73
N ARG A 78 -21.72 9.13 -14.82
CA ARG A 78 -22.96 8.48 -14.37
C ARG A 78 -23.27 8.81 -12.92
N ARG A 79 -22.27 8.74 -12.04
CA ARG A 79 -22.45 9.03 -10.62
C ARG A 79 -22.77 10.50 -10.35
N ILE A 80 -22.16 11.42 -11.10
CA ILE A 80 -22.45 12.86 -11.03
C ILE A 80 -23.90 13.13 -11.42
N ASP A 81 -24.38 12.50 -12.50
CA ASP A 81 -25.75 12.64 -12.97
C ASP A 81 -26.75 12.13 -11.92
N GLU A 82 -26.50 10.95 -11.34
CA GLU A 82 -27.31 10.39 -10.24
C GLU A 82 -27.40 11.36 -9.04
N ILE A 83 -26.26 11.88 -8.57
CA ILE A 83 -26.22 12.83 -7.45
C ILE A 83 -26.97 14.11 -7.81
N CYS A 84 -26.80 14.62 -9.04
CA CYS A 84 -27.51 15.80 -9.50
C CYS A 84 -29.02 15.60 -9.47
N ASP A 85 -29.51 14.47 -9.97
CA ASP A 85 -30.93 14.17 -10.03
C ASP A 85 -31.52 13.91 -8.64
N GLU A 86 -30.84 13.17 -7.78
CA GLU A 86 -31.22 12.98 -6.38
C GLU A 86 -31.34 14.33 -5.66
N LYS A 87 -30.35 15.22 -5.81
CA LYS A 87 -30.37 16.54 -5.14
C LYS A 87 -31.44 17.47 -5.70
N LYS A 88 -31.72 17.44 -7.01
CA LYS A 88 -32.85 18.16 -7.60
C LYS A 88 -34.18 17.66 -7.05
N GLN A 89 -34.36 16.35 -6.94
CA GLN A 89 -35.59 15.76 -6.39
C GLN A 89 -35.78 16.11 -4.91
N GLN A 90 -34.72 15.98 -4.11
CA GLN A 90 -34.75 16.35 -2.70
C GLN A 90 -35.14 17.83 -2.52
N LEU A 91 -34.49 18.72 -3.28
CA LEU A 91 -34.78 20.15 -3.24
C LEU A 91 -36.24 20.44 -3.61
N LYS A 92 -36.75 19.77 -4.65
CA LYS A 92 -38.15 19.93 -5.08
C LYS A 92 -39.12 19.51 -3.98
N ILE A 93 -38.88 18.38 -3.31
CA ILE A 93 -39.72 17.89 -2.20
C ILE A 93 -39.72 18.89 -1.04
N GLU A 94 -38.55 19.40 -0.64
CA GLU A 94 -38.45 20.37 0.46
C GLU A 94 -39.19 21.68 0.14
N ILE A 95 -39.03 22.20 -1.09
CA ILE A 95 -39.76 23.40 -1.56
C ILE A 95 -41.27 23.15 -1.56
N ASP A 96 -41.72 22.04 -2.16
CA ASP A 96 -43.14 21.70 -2.26
C ASP A 96 -43.77 21.52 -0.86
N GLN A 97 -43.08 20.86 0.08
CA GLN A 97 -43.53 20.73 1.46
C GLN A 97 -43.67 22.09 2.15
N ASN A 98 -42.69 22.98 1.97
CA ASN A 98 -42.72 24.29 2.57
C ASN A 98 -43.88 25.14 2.03
N ILE A 99 -44.08 25.14 0.71
CA ILE A 99 -45.22 25.80 0.05
C ILE A 99 -46.55 25.25 0.57
N ASN A 100 -46.68 23.91 0.66
CA ASN A 100 -47.90 23.27 1.14
C ASN A 100 -48.22 23.64 2.60
N ASN A 101 -47.21 23.72 3.47
CA ASN A 101 -47.37 24.15 4.85
C ASN A 101 -47.88 25.59 4.96
N HIS A 102 -47.34 26.51 4.15
CA HIS A 102 -47.82 27.90 4.09
C HIS A 102 -49.24 27.99 3.52
N MET A 103 -49.54 27.25 2.45
CA MET A 103 -50.90 27.17 1.91
C MET A 103 -51.90 26.64 2.92
N LYS A 104 -51.52 25.67 3.76
CA LYS A 104 -52.39 25.14 4.82
C LYS A 104 -52.76 26.23 5.84
N LYS A 105 -51.77 26.99 6.34
CA LYS A 105 -52.00 28.11 7.27
C LYS A 105 -52.94 29.17 6.68
N LEU A 106 -52.75 29.52 5.41
CA LEU A 106 -53.62 30.47 4.72
C LEU A 106 -55.06 29.95 4.59
N ARG A 107 -55.24 28.65 4.36
CA ARG A 107 -56.58 28.01 4.35
C ARG A 107 -57.24 28.02 5.72
N GLU A 108 -56.48 27.73 6.79
CA GLU A 108 -56.97 27.78 8.17
C GLU A 108 -57.44 29.20 8.55
N LEU A 109 -56.63 30.23 8.24
CA LEU A 109 -57.03 31.63 8.42
C LEU A 109 -58.27 31.98 7.59
N GLY A 110 -58.36 31.51 6.35
CA GLY A 110 -59.54 31.72 5.51
C GLY A 110 -60.81 31.08 6.08
N GLN A 111 -60.68 29.92 6.72
CA GLN A 111 -61.78 29.23 7.37
C GLN A 111 -62.22 29.96 8.65
N GLU A 112 -61.28 30.43 9.48
CA GLU A 112 -61.57 31.23 10.68
C GLU A 112 -62.32 32.53 10.33
N VAL A 113 -61.87 33.22 9.27
CA VAL A 113 -62.57 34.42 8.76
C VAL A 113 -64.01 34.08 8.35
N LYS A 114 -64.20 32.95 7.67
CA LYS A 114 -65.53 32.52 7.21
C LYS A 114 -66.46 32.22 8.38
N GLU A 115 -65.99 31.51 9.40
CA GLU A 115 -66.77 31.19 10.60
C GLU A 115 -67.21 32.46 11.34
N LEU A 116 -66.32 33.44 11.50
CA LEU A 116 -66.66 34.73 12.10
C LEU A 116 -67.69 35.52 11.28
N ILE A 117 -67.68 35.41 9.95
CA ILE A 117 -68.69 36.02 9.07
C ILE A 117 -70.05 35.33 9.25
N ASP A 118 -70.06 33.99 9.30
CA ASP A 118 -71.27 33.19 9.43
C ASP A 118 -71.93 33.37 10.82
N GLU A 119 -71.14 33.56 11.89
CA GLU A 119 -71.61 33.84 13.25
C GLU A 119 -72.19 35.27 13.41
N GLY A 120 -71.68 36.24 12.65
CA GLY A 120 -72.20 37.61 12.60
C GLY A 120 -71.91 38.51 13.81
N ASP A 121 -71.13 38.05 14.80
CA ASP A 121 -70.77 38.79 16.03
C ASP A 121 -69.27 38.69 16.37
N ALA A 122 -68.41 39.14 15.45
CA ALA A 122 -66.96 39.11 15.64
C ALA A 122 -66.46 40.29 16.51
N SER A 123 -65.60 40.00 17.50
CA SER A 123 -64.99 41.05 18.31
C SER A 123 -63.85 41.80 17.57
N PHE A 124 -63.66 43.07 17.91
CA PHE A 124 -62.53 43.87 17.40
C PHE A 124 -61.17 43.18 17.57
N LYS A 125 -60.98 42.49 18.70
CA LYS A 125 -59.73 41.79 19.01
C LYS A 125 -59.49 40.57 18.11
N GLN A 126 -60.54 39.84 17.73
CA GLN A 126 -60.44 38.73 16.79
C GLN A 126 -60.06 39.23 15.39
N ILE A 127 -60.70 40.30 14.91
CA ILE A 127 -60.39 40.91 13.61
C ILE A 127 -58.95 41.41 13.55
N GLU A 128 -58.47 42.06 14.62
CA GLU A 128 -57.09 42.56 14.71
C GLU A 128 -56.06 41.41 14.72
N ASN A 129 -56.33 40.32 15.44
CA ASN A 129 -55.47 39.13 15.46
C ASN A 129 -55.34 38.48 14.07
N ILE A 130 -56.46 38.37 13.34
CA ILE A 130 -56.47 37.81 11.98
C ILE A 130 -55.70 38.72 11.02
N LYS A 131 -55.92 40.05 11.08
CA LYS A 131 -55.15 41.01 10.27
C LYS A 131 -53.65 40.87 10.48
N ASN A 132 -53.21 40.84 11.74
CA ASN A 132 -51.80 40.68 12.08
C ASN A 132 -51.23 39.34 11.55
N SER A 133 -52.03 38.27 11.60
CA SER A 133 -51.62 36.95 11.10
C SER A 133 -51.52 36.92 9.57
N ILE A 134 -52.44 37.57 8.85
CA ILE A 134 -52.40 37.72 7.39
C ILE A 134 -51.18 38.54 6.98
N GLU A 135 -50.92 39.66 7.65
CA GLU A 135 -49.79 40.54 7.35
C GLU A 135 -48.45 39.82 7.56
N LYS A 136 -48.31 39.10 8.67
CA LYS A 136 -47.15 38.25 8.95
C LYS A 136 -46.96 37.14 7.91
N CYS A 137 -48.04 36.47 7.49
CA CYS A 137 -47.96 35.48 6.41
C CYS A 137 -47.55 36.13 5.08
N GLY A 138 -48.05 37.33 4.79
CA GLY A 138 -47.71 38.10 3.59
C GLY A 138 -46.24 38.52 3.55
N GLU A 139 -45.66 38.92 4.69
CA GLU A 139 -44.23 39.22 4.80
C GLU A 139 -43.36 37.97 4.59
N GLN A 140 -43.75 36.84 5.18
CA GLN A 140 -43.08 35.56 4.96
C GLN A 140 -43.13 35.14 3.48
N CYS A 141 -44.25 35.38 2.80
CA CYS A 141 -44.40 35.13 1.37
C CYS A 141 -43.52 36.04 0.47
N LYS A 142 -43.21 37.27 0.91
CA LYS A 142 -42.35 38.19 0.15
C LYS A 142 -40.86 37.84 0.24
N GLN A 143 -40.45 37.05 1.24
CA GLN A 143 -39.06 36.58 1.37
C GLN A 143 -38.72 35.40 0.46
N PHE A 144 -39.66 34.88 -0.33
CA PHE A 144 -39.42 33.76 -1.27
C PHE A 144 -38.75 34.19 -2.58
N GLU A 145 -37.67 34.96 -2.52
CA GLU A 145 -36.72 35.02 -3.63
C GLU A 145 -35.80 33.79 -3.53
N ILE A 146 -35.88 32.90 -4.52
CA ILE A 146 -35.28 31.54 -4.52
C ILE A 146 -33.76 31.56 -4.27
N SER A 147 -33.06 32.67 -4.51
CA SER A 147 -31.60 32.78 -4.40
C SER A 147 -31.06 32.74 -2.97
N ASP A 148 -31.85 33.12 -1.96
CA ASP A 148 -31.31 33.44 -0.64
C ASP A 148 -31.37 32.27 0.36
N TYR A 149 -32.05 31.17 0.02
CA TYR A 149 -32.26 30.03 0.92
C TYR A 149 -31.25 28.88 0.72
N PHE A 150 -30.63 28.79 -0.46
CA PHE A 150 -29.76 27.67 -0.81
C PHE A 150 -28.36 28.12 -1.17
N ARG A 151 -27.38 27.64 -0.41
CA ARG A 151 -25.96 27.78 -0.76
C ARG A 151 -25.47 26.48 -1.40
N LEU A 152 -25.22 26.52 -2.70
CA LEU A 152 -24.63 25.40 -3.43
C LEU A 152 -23.11 25.39 -3.21
N ASN A 153 -22.58 24.27 -2.74
CA ASN A 153 -21.14 24.04 -2.61
C ASN A 153 -20.78 22.83 -3.48
N PHE A 154 -20.07 23.08 -4.57
CA PHE A 154 -19.58 22.03 -5.46
C PHE A 154 -18.22 21.53 -4.97
N LYS A 155 -18.02 20.21 -4.98
CA LYS A 155 -16.72 19.58 -4.69
C LYS A 155 -16.02 19.24 -6.01
N ALA A 156 -14.70 19.39 -6.05
CA ALA A 156 -13.89 18.97 -7.20
C ALA A 156 -13.86 17.44 -7.30
N VAL A 157 -13.86 16.94 -8.53
CA VAL A 157 -13.58 15.53 -8.85
C VAL A 157 -12.11 15.46 -9.22
N ASN A 158 -11.31 14.78 -8.39
CA ASN A 158 -9.87 14.67 -8.59
C ASN A 158 -9.51 13.25 -9.03
N PHE A 159 -8.53 13.17 -9.93
CA PHE A 159 -7.94 11.93 -10.41
C PHE A 159 -6.43 12.10 -10.45
N GLU A 160 -5.72 11.19 -9.78
CA GLU A 160 -4.26 11.21 -9.68
C GLU A 160 -3.70 9.96 -10.36
N ILE A 161 -2.70 10.15 -11.22
CA ILE A 161 -1.92 9.05 -11.80
C ILE A 161 -0.54 9.10 -11.18
N THR A 162 -0.21 8.10 -10.35
CA THR A 162 1.15 7.89 -9.86
C THR A 162 1.86 6.92 -10.79
N LEU A 163 2.91 7.40 -11.45
CA LEU A 163 3.75 6.54 -12.27
C LEU A 163 4.73 5.80 -11.34
N LEU A 164 4.41 4.54 -11.09
CA LEU A 164 5.17 3.69 -10.19
C LEU A 164 6.57 3.47 -10.75
N HIS A 165 7.58 3.97 -10.05
CA HIS A 165 8.95 3.59 -10.35
C HIS A 165 9.08 2.10 -10.04
N HIS A 166 9.38 1.28 -11.05
CA HIS A 166 9.45 -0.18 -10.98
C HIS A 166 10.54 -0.74 -10.03
N GLU A 167 11.17 0.10 -9.21
CA GLU A 167 12.34 -0.24 -8.40
C GLU A 167 12.29 0.40 -6.99
N LEU A 168 11.11 0.50 -6.37
CA LEU A 168 11.01 0.93 -4.96
C LEU A 168 11.64 -0.12 -4.03
N PHE A 169 11.37 -1.41 -4.27
CA PHE A 169 12.00 -2.52 -3.54
C PHE A 169 12.70 -3.44 -4.52
N THR A 170 14.03 -3.50 -4.45
CA THR A 170 14.90 -4.22 -5.39
C THR A 170 15.60 -5.40 -4.72
N GLY A 171 16.32 -6.21 -5.51
CA GLY A 171 17.12 -7.32 -4.99
C GLY A 171 16.44 -8.69 -4.96
N GLY A 172 15.29 -8.84 -5.66
CA GLY A 172 14.63 -10.13 -5.88
C GLY A 172 13.70 -10.58 -4.76
N GLY A 173 13.14 -9.63 -4.01
CA GLY A 173 12.09 -9.91 -3.02
C GLY A 173 10.78 -10.34 -3.68
N THR A 174 10.00 -11.14 -2.96
CA THR A 174 8.76 -11.77 -3.48
C THR A 174 7.54 -11.58 -2.59
N LEU A 175 7.69 -11.01 -1.39
CA LEU A 175 6.56 -10.84 -0.47
C LEU A 175 5.71 -9.60 -0.74
N LEU A 176 6.28 -8.58 -1.38
CA LEU A 176 5.64 -7.28 -1.56
C LEU A 176 5.07 -7.09 -2.97
N SER A 177 3.75 -6.89 -3.06
CA SER A 177 3.12 -6.31 -4.25
C SER A 177 3.49 -4.83 -4.37
N VAL A 178 3.18 -4.21 -5.51
CA VAL A 178 3.45 -2.78 -5.70
C VAL A 178 2.65 -1.91 -4.70
N GLU A 179 1.42 -2.29 -4.38
CA GLU A 179 0.60 -1.61 -3.37
C GLU A 179 1.23 -1.69 -1.98
N HIS A 180 1.79 -2.85 -1.61
CA HIS A 180 2.51 -3.00 -0.35
C HIS A 180 3.75 -2.10 -0.29
N GLN A 181 4.52 -2.01 -1.38
CA GLN A 181 5.70 -1.16 -1.46
C GLN A 181 5.35 0.32 -1.28
N LEU A 182 4.30 0.79 -1.95
CA LEU A 182 3.78 2.14 -1.77
C LEU A 182 3.36 2.40 -0.33
N LYS A 183 2.62 1.47 0.27
CA LYS A 183 2.12 1.63 1.63
C LYS A 183 3.25 1.67 2.66
N LEU A 184 4.30 0.88 2.47
CA LEU A 184 5.51 0.95 3.30
C LEU A 184 6.24 2.29 3.14
N ASN A 185 6.31 2.85 1.93
CA ASN A 185 6.89 4.16 1.70
C ASN A 185 6.03 5.30 2.27
N GLU A 186 4.70 5.16 2.24
CA GLU A 186 3.77 6.05 2.95
C GLU A 186 4.03 6.01 4.46
N PHE A 187 4.19 4.81 5.05
CA PHE A 187 4.54 4.65 6.47
C PHE A 187 5.90 5.23 6.84
N TYR A 188 6.87 5.15 5.92
CA TYR A 188 8.19 5.75 6.09
C TYR A 188 8.18 7.28 5.92
N GLY A 189 7.22 7.82 5.16
CA GLY A 189 7.05 9.26 4.92
C GLY A 189 7.76 9.79 3.67
N ILE A 190 8.32 8.92 2.82
CA ILE A 190 8.96 9.28 1.55
C ILE A 190 8.45 8.32 0.45
N GLU A 191 7.50 8.80 -0.37
CA GLU A 191 6.80 8.01 -1.39
C GLU A 191 7.75 7.30 -2.38
N GLY A 192 8.82 7.99 -2.80
CA GLY A 192 9.80 7.49 -3.75
C GLY A 192 11.00 6.77 -3.13
N GLN A 193 10.95 6.43 -1.83
CA GLN A 193 12.09 5.80 -1.17
C GLN A 193 12.41 4.44 -1.78
N LYS A 194 13.70 4.22 -2.05
CA LYS A 194 14.21 2.95 -2.56
C LYS A 194 14.81 2.10 -1.46
N TRP A 195 14.61 0.79 -1.59
CA TRP A 195 15.07 -0.23 -0.68
C TRP A 195 15.69 -1.39 -1.46
N THR A 196 16.67 -2.06 -0.88
CA THR A 196 17.30 -3.26 -1.46
C THR A 196 17.24 -4.41 -0.49
N LEU A 197 16.79 -5.56 -0.97
CA LEU A 197 16.76 -6.82 -0.24
C LEU A 197 18.17 -7.21 0.19
N VAL A 198 18.37 -7.42 1.50
CA VAL A 198 19.63 -7.90 2.08
C VAL A 198 19.51 -9.31 2.63
N TYR A 199 18.30 -9.72 3.04
CA TYR A 199 18.03 -11.03 3.61
C TYR A 199 16.70 -11.57 3.10
N LYS A 200 16.68 -12.85 2.75
CA LYS A 200 15.49 -13.62 2.42
C LYS A 200 15.64 -15.00 3.03
N ALA A 201 14.84 -15.33 4.04
CA ALA A 201 15.03 -16.55 4.82
C ALA A 201 14.97 -17.83 3.97
N THR A 202 14.11 -17.87 2.95
CA THR A 202 14.06 -19.00 2.00
C THR A 202 15.32 -19.15 1.12
N ARG A 203 16.13 -18.09 0.99
CA ARG A 203 17.42 -18.10 0.28
C ARG A 203 18.61 -18.29 1.22
N ASP A 204 18.60 -17.57 2.34
CA ASP A 204 19.77 -17.40 3.21
C ASP A 204 19.74 -18.30 4.46
N GLY A 205 18.59 -18.93 4.77
CA GLY A 205 18.35 -19.73 5.96
C GLY A 205 17.49 -19.02 7.00
N PHE A 206 16.88 -19.78 7.91
CA PHE A 206 15.95 -19.27 8.95
C PHE A 206 16.59 -19.20 10.36
N SER A 207 17.90 -19.40 10.48
CA SER A 207 18.58 -19.29 11.77
C SER A 207 18.85 -17.83 12.15
N GLY A 208 18.95 -17.54 13.45
CA GLY A 208 19.38 -16.21 13.92
C GLY A 208 20.75 -15.82 13.35
N SER A 209 21.68 -16.78 13.24
CA SER A 209 22.99 -16.55 12.61
C SER A 209 22.91 -16.18 11.13
N ASP A 210 21.95 -16.75 10.37
CA ASP A 210 21.75 -16.38 8.97
C ASP A 210 21.19 -14.96 8.86
N PHE A 211 20.23 -14.62 9.72
CA PHE A 211 19.68 -13.27 9.82
C PHE A 211 20.78 -12.24 10.12
N HIS A 212 21.57 -12.44 11.18
CA HIS A 212 22.65 -11.52 11.56
C HIS A 212 23.74 -11.41 10.49
N ARG A 213 24.13 -12.52 9.86
CA ARG A 213 25.09 -12.51 8.73
C ARG A 213 24.66 -11.56 7.61
N CYS A 214 23.36 -11.44 7.36
CA CYS A 214 22.81 -10.63 6.29
C CYS A 214 22.35 -9.23 6.73
N CYS A 215 21.88 -9.05 7.97
CA CYS A 215 21.21 -7.84 8.44
C CYS A 215 22.06 -6.96 9.36
N ASP A 216 23.17 -7.49 9.90
CA ASP A 216 24.10 -6.68 10.67
C ASP A 216 24.75 -5.60 9.80
N ASN A 217 24.94 -4.43 10.39
CA ASN A 217 25.41 -3.20 9.77
C ASN A 217 24.59 -2.72 8.56
N GLN A 218 23.33 -3.19 8.39
CA GLN A 218 22.46 -2.80 7.28
C GLN A 218 21.41 -1.75 7.63
N GLY A 219 21.29 -1.33 8.91
CA GLY A 219 20.31 -0.34 9.35
C GLY A 219 20.46 1.02 8.64
N PRO A 220 19.37 1.74 8.31
CA PRO A 220 17.94 1.43 8.56
C PRO A 220 17.38 0.27 7.72
N THR A 221 16.43 -0.50 8.30
CA THR A 221 15.80 -1.64 7.61
C THR A 221 14.29 -1.74 7.81
N ILE A 222 13.59 -2.25 6.79
CA ILE A 222 12.22 -2.77 6.89
C ILE A 222 12.29 -4.31 6.87
N THR A 223 11.69 -4.93 7.86
CA THR A 223 11.46 -6.38 7.93
C THR A 223 10.02 -6.68 7.52
N VAL A 224 9.83 -7.64 6.62
CA VAL A 224 8.53 -8.16 6.18
C VAL A 224 8.50 -9.66 6.40
N ILE A 225 7.45 -10.15 7.06
CA ILE A 225 7.25 -11.56 7.40
C ILE A 225 5.93 -11.99 6.77
N ARG A 226 5.92 -13.18 6.17
CA ARG A 226 4.68 -13.84 5.73
C ARG A 226 4.40 -15.05 6.59
N SER A 227 3.26 -15.09 7.29
CA SER A 227 2.84 -16.31 8.01
C SER A 227 2.52 -17.44 7.04
N THR A 228 2.78 -18.67 7.47
CA THR A 228 2.35 -19.89 6.79
C THR A 228 0.83 -20.02 6.91
N GLU A 229 0.29 -19.74 8.10
CA GLU A 229 -1.13 -19.71 8.35
C GLU A 229 -1.74 -18.44 7.75
N GLY A 230 -2.62 -18.58 6.75
CA GLY A 230 -3.38 -17.48 6.16
C GLY A 230 -2.60 -16.54 5.22
N GLY A 231 -1.28 -16.67 5.11
CA GLY A 231 -0.48 -15.83 4.22
C GLY A 231 -0.45 -14.35 4.63
N TYR A 232 -0.66 -14.05 5.90
CA TYR A 232 -0.69 -12.68 6.43
C TYR A 232 0.68 -12.03 6.35
N LEU A 233 0.69 -10.72 6.09
CA LEU A 233 1.91 -9.93 5.89
C LEU A 233 2.00 -8.85 6.96
N PHE A 234 3.11 -8.87 7.69
CA PHE A 234 3.36 -7.96 8.79
C PHE A 234 4.87 -7.79 8.98
N GLY A 235 5.27 -6.92 9.89
CA GLY A 235 6.68 -6.75 10.22
C GLY A 235 6.94 -5.46 10.97
N GLY A 236 8.12 -4.90 10.77
CA GLY A 236 8.52 -3.68 11.45
C GLY A 236 9.64 -2.94 10.75
N TYR A 237 9.74 -1.65 11.05
CA TYR A 237 10.81 -0.76 10.64
C TYR A 237 11.67 -0.40 11.86
N THR A 238 12.97 -0.33 11.64
CA THR A 238 13.94 0.19 12.60
C THR A 238 14.97 1.04 11.87
N SER A 239 15.33 2.18 12.45
CA SER A 239 16.37 3.07 11.95
C SER A 239 17.78 2.62 12.34
N VAL A 240 17.89 1.77 13.37
CA VAL A 240 19.16 1.26 13.88
C VAL A 240 19.51 -0.10 13.26
N SER A 241 20.79 -0.47 13.36
CA SER A 241 21.28 -1.76 12.86
C SER A 241 21.02 -2.91 13.85
N TRP A 242 20.90 -4.13 13.34
CA TRP A 242 20.63 -5.36 14.11
C TRP A 242 21.84 -5.93 14.86
N ASN A 243 22.92 -5.17 15.01
CA ASN A 243 24.19 -5.67 15.51
C ASN A 243 24.01 -6.39 16.86
N PRO A 244 24.59 -7.59 17.04
CA PRO A 244 24.37 -8.41 18.22
C PRO A 244 24.99 -7.73 19.44
N VAL A 245 24.14 -7.16 20.30
CA VAL A 245 24.51 -6.52 21.56
C VAL A 245 23.91 -7.26 22.77
N GLU A 246 23.22 -8.38 22.53
CA GLU A 246 22.56 -9.21 23.55
C GLU A 246 21.67 -8.41 24.52
N SER A 247 21.02 -7.38 23.99
CA SER A 247 20.21 -6.43 24.77
C SER A 247 19.21 -5.69 23.89
N TYR A 248 18.32 -4.93 24.55
CA TYR A 248 17.43 -4.00 23.87
C TYR A 248 18.22 -2.82 23.30
N VAL A 249 17.85 -2.39 22.10
CA VAL A 249 18.45 -1.25 21.42
C VAL A 249 17.44 -0.11 21.36
N HIS A 250 17.89 1.06 21.80
CA HIS A 250 17.12 2.28 21.74
C HIS A 250 17.09 2.84 20.31
N ASP A 251 15.91 3.10 19.79
CA ASP A 251 15.71 3.76 18.49
C ASP A 251 14.68 4.88 18.63
N CYS A 252 15.11 6.11 18.36
CA CYS A 252 14.32 7.33 18.45
C CYS A 252 13.86 7.89 17.09
N ASN A 253 14.18 7.24 15.98
CA ASN A 253 13.80 7.72 14.65
C ASN A 253 12.62 6.92 14.11
N ASP A 254 11.50 6.99 14.85
CA ASP A 254 10.20 6.44 14.45
C ASP A 254 10.18 4.94 14.10
N PRO A 255 10.76 4.04 14.94
CA PRO A 255 10.58 2.61 14.72
C PRO A 255 9.10 2.25 14.87
N CYS A 256 8.66 1.30 14.06
CA CYS A 256 7.26 0.90 14.05
C CYS A 256 7.10 -0.60 13.82
N LEU A 257 5.96 -1.13 14.25
CA LEU A 257 5.41 -2.36 13.72
C LEU A 257 4.36 -2.02 12.68
N PHE A 258 4.04 -2.96 11.79
CA PHE A 258 2.95 -2.79 10.84
C PHE A 258 2.30 -4.11 10.46
N THR A 259 1.05 -4.02 10.00
CA THR A 259 0.38 -5.07 9.22
C THR A 259 0.04 -4.54 7.83
N LEU A 260 0.21 -5.37 6.82
CA LEU A 260 -0.22 -5.14 5.44
C LEU A 260 -1.41 -6.04 5.07
N ILE A 261 -1.40 -7.29 5.55
CA ILE A 261 -2.50 -8.24 5.42
C ILE A 261 -2.70 -8.91 6.78
N ASN A 262 -3.93 -8.96 7.28
CA ASN A 262 -4.31 -9.54 8.57
C ASN A 262 -5.66 -10.29 8.47
N PRO A 263 -5.99 -11.17 9.42
CA PRO A 263 -7.25 -11.93 9.42
C PRO A 263 -8.52 -11.12 9.66
N HIS A 264 -8.41 -9.84 10.02
CA HIS A 264 -9.53 -9.01 10.46
C HIS A 264 -9.96 -8.00 9.41
N GLU A 265 -9.44 -8.10 8.19
CA GLU A 265 -9.69 -7.17 7.07
C GLU A 265 -9.40 -5.70 7.43
N ILE A 266 -8.53 -5.47 8.42
CA ILE A 266 -8.09 -4.13 8.80
C ILE A 266 -7.18 -3.62 7.69
N SER A 267 -7.41 -2.39 7.23
CA SER A 267 -6.51 -1.75 6.26
C SER A 267 -5.06 -1.73 6.78
N PRO A 268 -4.05 -1.70 5.90
CA PRO A 268 -2.66 -1.65 6.34
C PRO A 268 -2.44 -0.58 7.40
N THR A 269 -1.88 -0.98 8.55
CA THR A 269 -1.80 -0.14 9.75
C THR A 269 -0.37 -0.13 10.29
N LYS A 270 0.11 1.06 10.68
CA LYS A 270 1.38 1.30 11.36
C LYS A 270 1.14 1.51 12.86
N TYR A 271 1.93 0.84 13.70
CA TYR A 271 1.92 0.93 15.15
C TYR A 271 3.22 1.58 15.62
N SER A 272 3.10 2.75 16.25
CA SER A 272 4.26 3.54 16.68
C SER A 272 4.83 3.02 18.00
N VAL A 273 6.14 3.17 18.19
CA VAL A 273 6.77 2.84 19.48
C VAL A 273 6.32 3.85 20.55
N GLN A 274 5.98 3.34 21.74
CA GLN A 274 5.70 4.13 22.94
C GLN A 274 6.87 4.12 23.93
N VAL A 275 7.67 3.06 23.92
CA VAL A 275 8.82 2.89 24.82
C VAL A 275 10.10 2.71 23.98
N PRO A 276 10.71 3.80 23.47
CA PRO A 276 11.83 3.75 22.52
C PRO A 276 13.08 3.02 23.02
N VAL A 277 13.26 2.89 24.33
CA VAL A 277 14.41 2.15 24.92
C VAL A 277 14.33 0.64 24.68
N TYR A 278 13.16 0.15 24.30
CA TYR A 278 12.91 -1.26 24.00
C TYR A 278 12.45 -1.45 22.55
N SER A 279 12.84 -0.58 21.60
CA SER A 279 12.38 -0.62 20.21
C SER A 279 12.66 -1.96 19.53
N ILE A 280 13.90 -2.46 19.62
CA ILE A 280 14.30 -3.79 19.13
C ILE A 280 15.11 -4.53 20.17
N TYR A 281 15.23 -5.86 20.01
CA TYR A 281 16.18 -6.68 20.75
C TYR A 281 17.12 -7.37 19.77
N ALA A 282 18.43 -7.22 19.98
CA ALA A 282 19.46 -7.71 19.06
C ALA A 282 20.35 -8.77 19.73
N GLY A 283 19.86 -10.00 19.78
CA GLY A 283 20.58 -11.17 20.31
C GLY A 283 20.99 -12.14 19.20
N THR A 284 22.19 -12.72 19.27
CA THR A 284 22.84 -13.45 18.17
C THR A 284 22.04 -14.66 17.65
N ASN A 285 21.20 -15.26 18.50
CA ASN A 285 20.35 -16.40 18.13
C ASN A 285 18.90 -16.00 17.79
N TYR A 286 18.62 -14.71 17.67
CA TYR A 286 17.28 -14.20 17.43
C TYR A 286 17.16 -13.82 15.95
N GLY A 287 15.97 -13.99 15.39
CA GLY A 287 15.61 -13.30 14.17
C GLY A 287 15.20 -11.84 14.48
N PRO A 288 14.54 -11.15 13.54
CA PRO A 288 14.06 -9.80 13.77
C PRO A 288 13.09 -9.78 14.96
N THR A 289 13.43 -8.98 15.98
CA THR A 289 12.68 -8.91 17.25
C THR A 289 12.45 -7.46 17.64
N PHE A 290 11.19 -7.10 17.87
CA PHE A 290 10.75 -5.76 18.18
C PHE A 290 10.04 -5.72 19.52
N GLY A 291 10.28 -4.67 20.31
CA GLY A 291 9.56 -4.39 21.54
C GLY A 291 10.14 -5.08 22.78
N GLY A 292 10.01 -4.41 23.92
CA GLY A 292 10.20 -4.93 25.26
C GLY A 292 9.24 -6.08 25.55
N GLY A 293 9.76 -7.18 26.09
CA GLY A 293 8.99 -8.43 26.21
C GLY A 293 8.66 -9.09 24.86
N HIS A 294 9.16 -8.53 23.76
CA HIS A 294 9.00 -8.97 22.37
C HIS A 294 7.57 -8.89 21.84
N ASP A 295 7.15 -7.66 21.51
CA ASP A 295 5.90 -7.38 20.80
C ASP A 295 5.80 -8.21 19.50
N LEU A 296 6.93 -8.40 18.82
CA LEU A 296 7.14 -9.37 17.76
C LEU A 296 8.46 -10.10 18.01
N TYR A 297 8.42 -11.42 18.13
CA TYR A 297 9.58 -12.29 18.28
C TYR A 297 9.67 -13.30 17.15
N VAL A 298 10.84 -13.37 16.51
CA VAL A 298 11.20 -14.45 15.59
C VAL A 298 12.33 -15.28 16.21
N SER A 299 12.05 -16.56 16.44
CA SER A 299 12.97 -17.49 17.10
C SER A 299 14.09 -17.97 16.16
N ASN A 300 15.11 -18.61 16.73
CA ASN A 300 16.10 -19.33 15.95
C ASN A 300 15.45 -20.49 15.18
N ASN A 301 15.83 -20.70 13.91
CA ASN A 301 15.25 -21.74 13.05
C ASN A 301 13.73 -21.62 12.95
N SER A 302 13.26 -20.38 12.80
CA SER A 302 11.85 -19.97 12.96
C SER A 302 10.85 -20.75 12.10
N GLN A 303 11.29 -21.33 10.98
CA GLN A 303 10.46 -22.15 10.11
C GLN A 303 10.11 -23.53 10.69
N THR A 304 10.87 -24.10 11.62
CA THR A 304 10.68 -25.50 12.07
C THR A 304 10.14 -25.65 13.49
N ASN A 305 9.98 -24.55 14.21
CA ASN A 305 9.43 -24.54 15.57
C ASN A 305 8.18 -23.64 15.67
N ARG A 306 7.55 -23.59 16.85
CA ARG A 306 6.36 -22.78 17.14
C ARG A 306 6.65 -21.65 18.15
N ASP A 307 7.92 -21.30 18.30
CA ASP A 307 8.38 -20.37 19.33
C ASP A 307 8.30 -18.91 18.90
N ASN A 308 7.97 -18.62 17.64
CA ASN A 308 7.68 -17.25 17.21
C ASN A 308 6.34 -16.80 17.81
N TYR A 309 6.30 -15.58 18.34
CA TYR A 309 5.09 -15.07 18.99
C TYR A 309 4.99 -13.55 18.96
N PHE A 310 3.80 -13.07 19.34
CA PHE A 310 3.54 -11.69 19.68
C PHE A 310 3.24 -11.55 21.18
N ASN A 311 3.90 -10.63 21.86
CA ASN A 311 3.44 -10.09 23.15
C ASN A 311 2.85 -8.68 23.00
N PHE A 312 2.48 -8.31 21.78
CA PHE A 312 1.84 -7.03 21.47
C PHE A 312 0.48 -6.87 22.17
N PRO A 313 0.16 -5.69 22.74
CA PRO A 313 0.99 -4.49 22.84
C PRO A 313 1.70 -4.36 24.19
N HIS A 314 3.01 -4.11 24.17
CA HIS A 314 3.83 -3.77 25.32
C HIS A 314 4.62 -2.47 25.08
N SER A 315 5.43 -2.42 24.03
CA SER A 315 6.30 -1.27 23.72
C SER A 315 5.85 -0.49 22.49
N TYR A 316 4.99 -1.08 21.67
CA TYR A 316 4.29 -0.43 20.55
C TYR A 316 2.81 -0.25 20.89
N THR A 317 2.23 0.86 20.44
CA THR A 317 0.83 1.21 20.73
C THR A 317 -0.14 0.45 19.83
N ASP A 318 -1.11 -0.23 20.44
CA ASP A 318 -2.25 -0.81 19.72
C ASP A 318 -3.32 0.25 19.45
N THR A 319 -3.64 0.44 18.18
CA THR A 319 -4.71 1.32 17.71
C THR A 319 -5.95 0.56 17.25
N THR A 320 -5.94 -0.78 17.40
CA THR A 320 -7.00 -1.69 16.95
C THR A 320 -7.73 -2.39 18.09
N ASP A 321 -7.24 -2.28 19.32
CA ASP A 321 -7.76 -2.93 20.53
C ASP A 321 -7.84 -4.47 20.43
N ARG A 322 -6.96 -5.10 19.63
CA ARG A 322 -6.91 -6.58 19.50
C ARG A 322 -5.61 -7.21 19.98
N GLY A 323 -4.56 -6.42 20.20
CA GLY A 323 -3.26 -6.89 20.65
C GLY A 323 -2.66 -7.97 19.74
N ALA A 324 -2.07 -9.00 20.34
CA ALA A 324 -1.30 -10.03 19.64
C ALA A 324 -2.05 -10.66 18.45
N VAL A 325 -3.38 -10.82 18.54
CA VAL A 325 -4.17 -11.45 17.48
C VAL A 325 -4.41 -10.54 16.27
N THR A 326 -4.01 -9.27 16.30
CA THR A 326 -4.11 -8.36 15.15
C THR A 326 -3.34 -8.87 13.94
N PHE A 327 -2.17 -9.48 14.14
CA PHE A 327 -1.25 -9.83 13.05
C PHE A 327 -1.65 -11.11 12.33
N THR A 328 -1.83 -12.21 13.06
CA THR A 328 -2.08 -13.55 12.50
C THR A 328 -3.35 -14.21 13.04
N GLY A 329 -4.08 -13.56 13.95
CA GLY A 329 -5.26 -14.12 14.60
C GLY A 329 -4.95 -14.97 15.83
N GLU A 330 -3.67 -15.29 16.05
CA GLU A 330 -3.19 -16.08 17.17
C GLU A 330 -1.95 -15.44 17.80
N LYS A 331 -1.58 -15.89 19.00
CA LYS A 331 -0.38 -15.41 19.69
C LYS A 331 0.91 -15.89 19.02
N ASN A 332 0.92 -17.12 18.53
CA ASN A 332 2.09 -17.75 17.90
C ASN A 332 1.89 -17.80 16.40
N PHE A 333 3.00 -17.86 15.65
CA PHE A 333 2.94 -17.99 14.20
C PHE A 333 4.13 -18.79 13.66
N GLN A 334 4.01 -19.27 12.42
CA GLN A 334 5.11 -19.88 11.69
C GLN A 334 5.38 -19.05 10.43
N PRO A 335 6.60 -18.53 10.20
CA PRO A 335 6.90 -17.81 8.97
C PRO A 335 7.10 -18.78 7.80
N SER A 336 6.47 -18.47 6.67
CA SER A 336 6.73 -19.11 5.38
C SER A 336 7.94 -18.48 4.67
N ASP A 337 8.20 -17.19 4.92
CA ASP A 337 9.40 -16.47 4.49
C ASP A 337 9.56 -15.18 5.33
N ILE A 338 10.79 -14.64 5.33
CA ILE A 338 11.14 -13.38 5.98
C ILE A 338 12.06 -12.62 5.03
N GLU A 339 11.71 -11.38 4.70
CA GLU A 339 12.50 -10.52 3.85
C GLU A 339 12.88 -9.24 4.60
N VAL A 340 14.15 -8.84 4.51
CA VAL A 340 14.65 -7.60 5.11
C VAL A 340 15.27 -6.75 4.02
N TYR A 341 14.85 -5.49 4.00
CA TYR A 341 15.27 -4.52 3.01
C TYR A 341 15.97 -3.37 3.71
N ARG A 342 17.17 -3.03 3.24
CA ARG A 342 17.89 -1.85 3.73
C ARG A 342 17.55 -0.63 2.91
N LEU A 343 17.64 0.53 3.55
CA LEU A 343 17.48 1.82 2.89
C LEU A 343 18.56 2.04 1.83
N MET A 344 18.19 2.45 0.62
CA MET A 344 19.15 2.98 -0.35
C MET A 344 19.31 4.48 -0.12
N GLN A 345 20.54 4.94 0.11
CA GLN A 345 20.84 6.36 0.09
C GLN A 345 20.77 6.86 -1.36
N ALA A 346 20.15 8.02 -1.53
CA ALA A 346 19.94 8.67 -2.82
C ALA A 346 21.25 9.12 -3.48
#